data_AF-A0A1Y3QLE1-F1
#
_entry.id   AF-A0A1Y3QLE1-F1
#
_cell.length_a   1.000
_cell.length_b   1.000
_cell.length_c   1.000
_cell.angle_alpha   90.00
_cell.angle_beta   90.00
_cell.angle_gamma   90.00
#
_symmetry.space_group_name_H-M   'P 1'
#
loop_
_entity.id
_entity.type
_entity.pdbx_description
1 polymer ?
#
loop_
_entity_poly.entity_id
_entity_poly.type
_entity_poly.pdbx_seq_one_letter_code
_entity_poly.pdbx_strand_id
1 'polypeptide(L)'
;MLVYHSHGTENYGPGDTHAAQGRPGHVVEVGQAFSESLEARGVAAIHHPQVYDHPRWAEAFQRAGQAVATLLQQHEGVQAVIDIHRDAIAGDVGRDVTTAQIGGRPVARILLVVGDQNNPYARENAAFAEALKAKMDALYPGLSRGIRIQSSDYNGRLHPNSVQVFIGDHRYNTVEEATEAARLFAHVVAEVLRERGGV
;
A
#
# COMPACT_ATOMS: atom_id res chain seq x y z
N MET A 1 11.90 -5.97 -2.43
CA MET A 1 10.65 -5.46 -1.84
C MET A 1 9.78 -6.62 -1.40
N LEU A 2 9.00 -6.46 -0.32
CA LEU A 2 7.91 -7.38 0.04
C LEU A 2 6.58 -6.62 0.01
N VAL A 3 5.60 -7.14 -0.73
CA VAL A 3 4.28 -6.54 -0.94
C VAL A 3 3.22 -7.52 -0.47
N TYR A 4 2.35 -7.11 0.44
CA TYR A 4 1.28 -7.94 0.98
C TYR A 4 0.00 -7.13 1.24
N HIS A 5 -1.04 -7.81 1.70
CA HIS A 5 -2.35 -7.24 1.96
C HIS A 5 -2.92 -7.81 3.27
N SER A 6 -2.93 -7.03 4.35
CA SER A 6 -3.60 -7.48 5.59
C SER A 6 -5.09 -7.73 5.33
N HIS A 7 -5.75 -6.84 4.59
CA HIS A 7 -7.13 -7.00 4.14
C HIS A 7 -7.18 -7.37 2.65
N GLY A 8 -6.88 -8.62 2.34
CA GLY A 8 -6.75 -9.10 0.96
C GLY A 8 -8.08 -9.22 0.21
N THR A 9 -9.24 -9.18 0.89
CA THR A 9 -10.55 -9.26 0.20
C THR A 9 -11.05 -7.92 -0.35
N GLU A 10 -10.40 -6.80 -0.05
CA GLU A 10 -10.93 -5.48 -0.38
C GLU A 10 -11.07 -5.24 -1.89
N ASN A 11 -12.22 -4.67 -2.25
CA ASN A 11 -12.57 -4.30 -3.62
C ASN A 11 -12.87 -2.80 -3.74
N TYR A 12 -12.85 -2.35 -5.00
CA TYR A 12 -13.25 -1.03 -5.45
C TYR A 12 -14.63 -1.06 -6.12
N GLY A 13 -15.32 0.08 -6.10
CA GLY A 13 -16.61 0.26 -6.74
C GLY A 13 -16.54 0.17 -8.27
N PRO A 14 -17.69 0.02 -8.94
CA PRO A 14 -19.05 0.03 -8.40
C PRO A 14 -19.53 -1.33 -7.85
N GLY A 15 -18.67 -2.36 -7.82
CA GLY A 15 -19.02 -3.69 -7.33
C GLY A 15 -19.08 -3.83 -5.81
N ASP A 16 -19.16 -5.08 -5.34
CA ASP A 16 -19.08 -5.40 -3.92
C ASP A 16 -17.80 -4.87 -3.29
N THR A 17 -17.87 -4.37 -2.05
CA THR A 17 -16.72 -3.76 -1.35
C THR A 17 -15.65 -4.76 -0.90
N HIS A 18 -16.00 -6.05 -0.91
CA HIS A 18 -15.11 -7.16 -0.58
C HIS A 18 -15.44 -8.40 -1.43
N ALA A 19 -14.42 -9.18 -1.76
CA ALA A 19 -14.57 -10.46 -2.44
C ALA A 19 -15.18 -11.53 -1.51
N ALA A 20 -16.13 -12.30 -2.04
CA ALA A 20 -16.84 -13.31 -1.24
C ALA A 20 -16.00 -14.56 -0.96
N GLN A 21 -16.21 -15.15 0.22
CA GLN A 21 -15.65 -16.44 0.64
C GLN A 21 -14.12 -16.48 0.70
N GLY A 22 -13.48 -15.38 1.14
CA GLY A 22 -12.03 -15.32 1.34
C GLY A 22 -11.21 -15.40 0.06
N ARG A 23 -11.83 -15.11 -1.09
CA ARG A 23 -11.10 -14.93 -2.35
C ARG A 23 -10.32 -13.62 -2.34
N PRO A 24 -9.18 -13.53 -3.03
CA PRO A 24 -8.49 -12.26 -3.26
C PRO A 24 -9.42 -11.24 -3.92
N GLY A 25 -9.39 -10.01 -3.42
CA GLY A 25 -10.10 -8.86 -3.98
C GLY A 25 -9.21 -8.03 -4.92
N HIS A 26 -9.74 -6.91 -5.37
CA HIS A 26 -9.06 -5.98 -6.28
C HIS A 26 -7.78 -5.39 -5.68
N VAL A 27 -7.65 -5.25 -4.35
CA VAL A 27 -6.38 -4.77 -3.76
C VAL A 27 -5.21 -5.70 -4.06
N VAL A 28 -5.46 -7.01 -4.21
CA VAL A 28 -4.42 -7.98 -4.58
C VAL A 28 -4.01 -7.80 -6.04
N GLU A 29 -4.97 -7.53 -6.94
CA GLU A 29 -4.68 -7.16 -8.34
C GLU A 29 -3.87 -5.86 -8.44
N VAL A 30 -4.25 -4.84 -7.66
CA VAL A 30 -3.50 -3.57 -7.57
C VAL A 30 -2.08 -3.82 -7.05
N GLY A 31 -1.91 -4.72 -6.06
CA GLY A 31 -0.59 -5.12 -5.56
C GLY A 31 0.25 -5.89 -6.57
N GLN A 32 -0.37 -6.69 -7.42
CA GLN A 32 0.31 -7.36 -8.52
C GLN A 32 0.83 -6.32 -9.52
N ALA A 33 -0.02 -5.38 -9.97
CA ALA A 33 0.39 -4.34 -10.90
C ALA A 33 1.49 -3.41 -10.32
N PHE A 34 1.45 -3.12 -9.02
CA PHE A 34 2.51 -2.43 -8.31
C PHE A 34 3.84 -3.20 -8.40
N SER A 35 3.79 -4.52 -8.12
CA SER A 35 4.96 -5.40 -8.10
C SER A 35 5.58 -5.55 -9.51
N GLU A 36 4.75 -5.81 -10.53
CA GLU A 36 5.20 -5.86 -11.93
C GLU A 36 5.85 -4.54 -12.38
N SER A 37 5.28 -3.40 -11.95
CA SER A 37 5.85 -2.09 -12.26
C SER A 37 7.15 -1.81 -11.51
N LEU A 38 7.38 -2.40 -10.33
CA LEU A 38 8.68 -2.34 -9.64
C LEU A 38 9.73 -3.17 -10.38
N GLU A 39 9.37 -4.38 -10.79
CA GLU A 39 10.26 -5.29 -11.51
C GLU A 39 10.70 -4.72 -12.86
N ALA A 40 9.76 -4.11 -13.59
CA ALA A 40 10.05 -3.37 -14.83
C ALA A 40 11.02 -2.18 -14.62
N ARG A 41 11.28 -1.80 -13.36
CA ARG A 41 12.21 -0.74 -12.95
C ARG A 41 13.47 -1.30 -12.29
N GLY A 42 13.69 -2.61 -12.35
CA GLY A 42 14.86 -3.26 -11.75
C GLY A 42 14.78 -3.41 -10.24
N VAL A 43 13.60 -3.23 -9.63
CA VAL A 43 13.39 -3.49 -8.20
C VAL A 43 12.69 -4.83 -8.05
N ALA A 44 13.40 -5.85 -7.55
CA ALA A 44 12.81 -7.15 -7.30
C ALA A 44 11.70 -7.07 -6.24
N ALA A 45 10.55 -7.69 -6.51
CA ALA A 45 9.38 -7.67 -5.65
C ALA A 45 8.91 -9.10 -5.32
N ILE A 46 8.69 -9.37 -4.05
CA ILE A 46 7.98 -10.55 -3.58
C ILE A 46 6.54 -10.11 -3.34
N HIS A 47 5.62 -10.49 -4.24
CA HIS A 47 4.19 -10.26 -4.04
C HIS A 47 3.58 -11.45 -3.30
N HIS A 48 2.95 -11.19 -2.17
CA HIS A 48 2.33 -12.19 -1.32
C HIS A 48 0.79 -12.04 -1.31
N PRO A 49 0.06 -12.73 -2.22
CA PRO A 49 -1.36 -12.50 -2.49
C PRO A 49 -2.32 -13.22 -1.52
N GLN A 50 -1.84 -13.63 -0.34
CA GLN A 50 -2.65 -14.41 0.61
C GLN A 50 -3.69 -13.54 1.32
N VAL A 51 -4.88 -14.11 1.56
CA VAL A 51 -6.01 -13.48 2.26
C VAL A 51 -5.97 -13.81 3.75
N TYR A 52 -6.04 -12.78 4.60
CA TYR A 52 -5.93 -12.91 6.07
C TYR A 52 -7.17 -12.46 6.85
N ASP A 53 -8.03 -11.70 6.19
CA ASP A 53 -9.24 -11.06 6.71
C ASP A 53 -10.49 -11.94 6.64
N HIS A 54 -10.34 -13.19 6.19
CA HIS A 54 -11.38 -14.21 6.21
C HIS A 54 -10.96 -15.45 7.02
N PRO A 55 -11.84 -16.05 7.86
CA PRO A 55 -13.23 -15.64 8.14
C PRO A 55 -13.36 -14.51 9.17
N ARG A 56 -12.26 -14.08 9.81
CA ARG A 56 -12.27 -13.07 10.88
C ARG A 56 -11.44 -11.85 10.48
N TRP A 57 -12.12 -10.76 10.15
CA TRP A 57 -11.51 -9.49 9.79
C TRP A 57 -10.55 -8.96 10.86
N ALA A 58 -10.95 -9.02 12.13
CA ALA A 58 -10.17 -8.50 13.25
C ALA A 58 -8.81 -9.19 13.46
N GLU A 59 -8.59 -10.36 12.85
CA GLU A 59 -7.34 -11.14 12.98
C GLU A 59 -6.38 -10.91 11.81
N ALA A 60 -6.79 -10.13 10.82
CA ALA A 60 -6.05 -9.87 9.59
C ALA A 60 -4.59 -9.49 9.84
N PHE A 61 -4.35 -8.43 10.62
CA PHE A 61 -3.00 -7.95 10.92
C PHE A 61 -2.15 -8.99 11.65
N GLN A 62 -2.71 -9.70 12.63
CA GLN A 62 -1.96 -10.71 13.38
C GLN A 62 -1.55 -11.88 12.47
N ARG A 63 -2.46 -12.36 11.62
CA ARG A 63 -2.20 -13.47 10.69
C ARG A 63 -1.24 -13.07 9.56
N ALA A 64 -1.43 -11.89 8.99
CA ALA A 64 -0.53 -11.34 7.98
C ALA A 64 0.87 -11.14 8.55
N GLY A 65 0.97 -10.57 9.76
CA GLY A 65 2.25 -10.31 10.42
C GLY A 65 3.07 -11.58 10.69
N GLN A 66 2.42 -12.70 11.01
CA GLN A 66 3.10 -14.00 11.16
C GLN A 66 3.72 -14.47 9.84
N ALA A 67 2.96 -14.42 8.74
CA ALA A 67 3.46 -14.83 7.44
C ALA A 67 4.56 -13.90 6.90
N VAL A 68 4.38 -12.58 7.05
CA VAL A 68 5.38 -11.57 6.66
C VAL A 68 6.67 -11.77 7.44
N ALA A 69 6.61 -12.05 8.74
CA ALA A 69 7.81 -12.35 9.53
C ALA A 69 8.56 -13.58 9.00
N THR A 70 7.86 -14.64 8.62
CA THR A 70 8.47 -15.83 7.98
C THR A 70 9.11 -15.49 6.64
N LEU A 71 8.43 -14.71 5.79
CA LEU A 71 8.98 -14.30 4.49
C LEU A 71 10.23 -13.43 4.66
N LEU A 72 10.25 -12.51 5.62
CA LEU A 72 11.42 -11.68 5.90
C LEU A 72 12.64 -12.51 6.35
N GLN A 73 12.42 -13.61 7.08
CA GLN A 73 13.50 -14.55 7.44
C GLN A 73 14.03 -15.32 6.23
N GLN A 74 13.19 -15.61 5.24
CA GLN A 74 13.56 -16.33 4.02
C GLN A 74 14.24 -15.41 2.98
N HIS A 75 14.07 -14.09 3.13
CA HIS A 75 14.50 -13.09 2.16
C HIS A 75 15.21 -11.92 2.85
N GLU A 76 16.42 -12.17 3.36
CA GLU A 76 17.21 -11.18 4.13
C GLU A 76 17.56 -9.88 3.37
N GLY A 77 17.41 -9.87 2.04
CA GLY A 77 17.63 -8.70 1.18
C GLY A 77 16.42 -7.77 0.99
N VAL A 78 15.31 -8.00 1.69
CA VAL A 78 14.12 -7.12 1.59
C VAL A 78 14.46 -5.72 2.12
N GLN A 79 14.35 -4.71 1.25
CA GLN A 79 14.67 -3.31 1.58
C GLN A 79 13.49 -2.49 2.10
N ALA A 80 12.25 -2.92 1.82
CA ALA A 80 11.03 -2.31 2.36
C ALA A 80 9.84 -3.27 2.25
N VAL A 81 8.85 -3.03 3.11
CA VAL A 81 7.63 -3.81 3.28
C VAL A 81 6.43 -2.90 3.08
N ILE A 82 5.53 -3.26 2.16
CA ILE A 82 4.36 -2.45 1.82
C ILE A 82 3.10 -3.30 1.99
N ASP A 83 2.16 -2.75 2.75
CA ASP A 83 0.81 -3.31 2.93
C ASP A 83 -0.18 -2.46 2.11
N ILE A 84 -0.71 -3.00 1.01
CA ILE A 84 -1.61 -2.25 0.11
C ILE A 84 -3.06 -2.48 0.50
N HIS A 85 -3.76 -1.38 0.71
CA HIS A 85 -5.19 -1.29 1.06
C HIS A 85 -5.90 -0.30 0.14
N ARG A 86 -7.22 -0.24 0.30
CA ARG A 86 -8.06 0.85 -0.20
C ARG A 86 -8.82 1.51 0.95
N ASP A 87 -9.05 2.82 0.85
CA ASP A 87 -9.72 3.56 1.92
C ASP A 87 -11.23 3.26 1.99
N ALA A 88 -11.79 3.52 3.17
CA ALA A 88 -13.23 3.48 3.45
C ALA A 88 -13.61 4.70 4.28
N ILE A 89 -13.46 5.87 3.66
CA ILE A 89 -13.67 7.15 4.30
C ILE A 89 -15.12 7.24 4.76
N ALA A 90 -15.36 7.68 6.00
CA ALA A 90 -16.73 7.84 6.49
C ALA A 90 -17.42 9.08 5.88
N GLY A 91 -18.71 8.96 5.56
CA GLY A 91 -19.51 10.06 5.00
C GLY A 91 -19.29 10.32 3.52
N ASP A 92 -19.95 11.32 2.95
CA ASP A 92 -19.69 11.74 1.56
C ASP A 92 -18.60 12.82 1.55
N VAL A 93 -17.44 12.48 0.98
CA VAL A 93 -16.29 13.41 0.91
C VAL A 93 -16.06 13.98 -0.49
N GLY A 94 -16.80 13.51 -1.48
CA GLY A 94 -16.58 13.85 -2.88
C GLY A 94 -15.35 13.17 -3.49
N ARG A 95 -15.44 12.92 -4.80
CA ARG A 95 -14.44 12.16 -5.56
C ARG A 95 -13.06 12.83 -5.62
N ASP A 96 -12.99 14.15 -5.56
CA ASP A 96 -11.73 14.92 -5.66
C ASP A 96 -10.81 14.72 -4.43
N VAL A 97 -11.35 14.22 -3.32
CA VAL A 97 -10.55 13.84 -2.15
C VAL A 97 -9.67 12.63 -2.45
N THR A 98 -10.14 11.72 -3.31
CA THR A 98 -9.51 10.42 -3.56
C THR A 98 -9.04 10.24 -5.00
N THR A 99 -9.30 11.22 -5.88
CA THR A 99 -8.95 11.16 -7.30
C THR A 99 -8.22 12.43 -7.73
N ALA A 100 -7.17 12.28 -8.53
CA ALA A 100 -6.47 13.38 -9.19
C ALA A 100 -6.44 13.17 -10.71
N GLN A 101 -6.19 14.23 -11.47
CA GLN A 101 -5.91 14.16 -12.91
C GLN A 101 -4.40 14.18 -13.14
N ILE A 102 -3.84 13.06 -13.59
CA ILE A 102 -2.39 12.92 -13.82
C ILE A 102 -2.19 12.40 -15.23
N GLY A 103 -1.45 13.14 -16.07
CA GLY A 103 -1.27 12.79 -17.48
C GLY A 103 -2.58 12.72 -18.27
N GLY A 104 -3.57 13.57 -17.92
CA GLY A 104 -4.88 13.63 -18.57
C GLY A 104 -5.83 12.46 -18.25
N ARG A 105 -5.50 11.62 -17.27
CA ARG A 105 -6.31 10.48 -16.84
C ARG A 105 -6.63 10.57 -15.34
N PRO A 106 -7.81 10.09 -14.92
CA PRO A 106 -8.14 9.97 -13.50
C PRO A 106 -7.25 8.91 -12.85
N VAL A 107 -6.67 9.25 -11.70
CA VAL A 107 -5.78 8.39 -10.93
C VAL A 107 -6.18 8.46 -9.46
N ALA A 108 -6.25 7.32 -8.80
CA ALA A 108 -6.52 7.28 -7.36
C ALA A 108 -5.39 7.95 -6.57
N ARG A 109 -5.73 8.75 -5.57
CA ARG A 109 -4.75 9.40 -4.69
C ARG A 109 -4.37 8.46 -3.55
N ILE A 110 -3.15 8.62 -3.06
CA ILE A 110 -2.51 7.70 -2.12
C ILE A 110 -2.33 8.35 -0.76
N LEU A 111 -2.85 7.70 0.28
CA LEU A 111 -2.59 8.03 1.67
C LEU A 111 -1.59 7.02 2.24
N LEU A 112 -0.52 7.52 2.86
CA LEU A 112 0.43 6.69 3.59
C LEU A 112 0.04 6.65 5.07
N VAL A 113 0.05 5.47 5.68
CA VAL A 113 -0.30 5.29 7.09
C VAL A 113 0.80 4.55 7.83
N VAL A 114 1.18 5.08 8.99
CA VAL A 114 2.15 4.47 9.91
C VAL A 114 1.46 4.24 11.25
N GLY A 115 1.54 3.01 11.74
CA GLY A 115 1.10 2.64 13.09
C GLY A 115 2.23 2.85 14.10
N ASP A 116 1.99 3.56 15.19
CA ASP A 116 3.00 3.82 16.23
C ASP A 116 2.93 2.90 17.45
N GLN A 117 1.85 2.11 17.58
CA GLN A 117 1.66 1.22 18.71
C GLN A 117 2.48 -0.06 18.54
N ASN A 118 3.22 -0.45 19.59
CA ASN A 118 4.12 -1.61 19.59
C ASN A 118 5.14 -1.60 18.44
N ASN A 119 5.48 -0.42 17.92
CA ASN A 119 6.34 -0.26 16.76
C ASN A 119 7.66 0.41 17.15
N PRO A 120 8.76 -0.34 17.36
CA PRO A 120 10.07 0.24 17.63
C PRO A 120 10.62 1.05 16.44
N TYR A 121 10.11 0.82 15.23
CA TYR A 121 10.50 1.50 14.00
C TYR A 121 9.56 2.65 13.62
N ALA A 122 8.71 3.13 14.53
CA ALA A 122 7.71 4.15 14.20
C ALA A 122 8.34 5.42 13.58
N ARG A 123 9.54 5.83 14.04
CA ARG A 123 10.24 7.00 13.49
C ARG A 123 10.83 6.72 12.11
N GLU A 124 11.41 5.55 11.92
CA GLU A 124 12.00 5.10 10.66
C GLU A 124 10.92 4.91 9.58
N ASN A 125 9.79 4.29 9.95
CA ASN A 125 8.62 4.14 9.10
C ASN A 125 8.04 5.50 8.69
N ALA A 126 7.95 6.46 9.62
CA ALA A 126 7.54 7.82 9.32
C ALA A 126 8.51 8.52 8.35
N ALA A 127 9.83 8.42 8.59
CA ALA A 127 10.84 8.98 7.70
C ALA A 127 10.85 8.32 6.30
N PHE A 128 10.51 7.04 6.20
CA PHE A 128 10.31 6.37 4.91
C PHE A 128 9.05 6.89 4.21
N ALA A 129 7.93 7.02 4.92
CA ALA A 129 6.70 7.59 4.37
C ALA A 129 6.89 9.05 3.91
N GLU A 130 7.68 9.84 4.63
CA GLU A 130 8.03 11.22 4.26
C GLU A 130 8.81 11.29 2.94
N ALA A 131 9.79 10.41 2.73
CA ALA A 131 10.51 10.36 1.46
C ALA A 131 9.61 9.93 0.30
N LEU A 132 8.75 8.94 0.52
CA LEU A 132 7.75 8.52 -0.49
C LEU A 132 6.79 9.65 -0.83
N LYS A 133 6.29 10.37 0.19
CA LYS A 133 5.42 11.54 -0.01
C LYS A 133 6.14 12.63 -0.81
N ALA A 134 7.34 13.02 -0.39
CA ALA A 134 8.11 14.06 -1.08
C ALA A 134 8.38 13.67 -2.55
N LYS A 135 8.70 12.40 -2.80
CA LYS A 135 8.91 11.90 -4.17
C LYS A 135 7.62 11.83 -4.99
N MET A 136 6.48 11.47 -4.38
CA MET A 136 5.16 11.57 -5.02
C MET A 136 4.86 13.02 -5.43
N ASP A 137 5.06 13.97 -4.54
CA ASP A 137 4.77 15.39 -4.81
C ASP A 137 5.68 15.95 -5.92
N ALA A 138 6.93 15.50 -6.00
CA ALA A 138 7.89 15.92 -7.01
C ALA A 138 7.60 15.31 -8.40
N LEU A 139 7.30 14.01 -8.48
CA LEU A 139 7.09 13.31 -9.75
C LEU A 139 5.66 13.46 -10.27
N TYR A 140 4.68 13.46 -9.37
CA TYR A 140 3.26 13.38 -9.67
C TYR A 140 2.43 14.29 -8.75
N PRO A 141 2.50 15.62 -8.95
CA PRO A 141 1.73 16.58 -8.15
C PRO A 141 0.25 16.20 -8.05
N GLY A 142 -0.25 16.06 -6.81
CA GLY A 142 -1.64 15.66 -6.53
C GLY A 142 -1.83 14.17 -6.23
N LEU A 143 -0.86 13.30 -6.53
CA LEU A 143 -0.96 11.86 -6.23
C LEU A 143 -1.05 11.61 -4.72
N SER A 144 -0.33 12.37 -3.89
CA SER A 144 -0.37 12.19 -2.43
C SER A 144 -1.60 12.84 -1.78
N ARG A 145 -2.17 12.13 -0.81
CA ARG A 145 -3.09 12.66 0.23
C ARG A 145 -2.36 13.00 1.54
N GLY A 146 -1.05 12.78 1.60
CA GLY A 146 -0.23 12.99 2.79
C GLY A 146 0.05 11.71 3.57
N ILE A 147 0.41 11.90 4.85
CA ILE A 147 0.80 10.84 5.78
C ILE A 147 -0.11 10.96 7.00
N ARG A 148 -0.55 9.81 7.52
CA ARG A 148 -1.29 9.73 8.78
C ARG A 148 -0.58 8.80 9.75
N ILE A 149 -0.22 9.33 10.91
CA ILE A 149 0.23 8.52 12.05
C ILE A 149 -0.99 8.11 12.86
N GLN A 150 -1.08 6.84 13.23
CA GLN A 150 -2.20 6.30 14.02
C GLN A 150 -1.67 5.46 15.18
N SER A 151 -2.34 5.56 16.32
CA SER A 151 -2.06 4.65 17.45
C SER A 151 -2.74 3.31 17.23
N SER A 152 -2.04 2.45 16.50
CA SER A 152 -2.49 1.13 16.07
C SER A 152 -1.31 0.24 15.68
N ASP A 153 -1.44 -1.07 15.88
CA ASP A 153 -0.41 -2.06 15.55
C ASP A 153 -0.63 -2.61 14.14
N TYR A 154 -0.01 -1.96 13.15
CA TYR A 154 -0.12 -2.29 11.73
C TYR A 154 1.11 -3.03 11.20
N ASN A 155 1.75 -3.85 12.02
CA ASN A 155 2.95 -4.61 11.64
C ASN A 155 4.17 -3.77 11.22
N GLY A 156 4.19 -2.46 11.50
CA GLY A 156 5.35 -1.58 11.25
C GLY A 156 6.62 -2.07 11.95
N ARG A 157 6.46 -2.76 13.08
CA ARG A 157 7.54 -3.40 13.85
C ARG A 157 8.37 -4.44 13.08
N LEU A 158 7.88 -4.92 11.93
CA LEU A 158 8.54 -5.97 11.15
C LEU A 158 9.72 -5.44 10.32
N HIS A 159 9.76 -4.15 9.99
CA HIS A 159 10.82 -3.60 9.13
C HIS A 159 10.96 -2.08 9.27
N PRO A 160 12.18 -1.49 9.27
CA PRO A 160 12.39 -0.04 9.41
C PRO A 160 11.82 0.79 8.25
N ASN A 161 11.68 0.19 7.06
CA ASN A 161 10.98 0.76 5.92
C ASN A 161 9.64 0.03 5.69
N SER A 162 8.73 0.08 6.65
CA SER A 162 7.37 -0.49 6.56
C SER A 162 6.33 0.62 6.50
N VAL A 163 5.35 0.51 5.60
CA VAL A 163 4.26 1.49 5.46
C VAL A 163 3.00 0.86 4.89
N GLN A 164 1.83 1.27 5.38
CA GLN A 164 0.56 0.97 4.72
C GLN A 164 0.27 2.01 3.65
N VAL A 165 -0.24 1.54 2.51
CA VAL A 165 -0.50 2.36 1.34
C VAL A 165 -1.97 2.21 0.97
N PHE A 166 -2.75 3.23 1.31
CA PHE A 166 -4.17 3.31 0.99
C PHE A 166 -4.32 4.01 -0.36
N ILE A 167 -4.73 3.25 -1.37
CA ILE A 167 -4.88 3.73 -2.74
C ILE A 167 -6.37 3.97 -3.00
N GLY A 168 -6.77 5.23 -3.18
CA GLY A 168 -8.17 5.60 -3.43
C GLY A 168 -9.12 5.22 -2.29
N ASP A 169 -10.42 5.23 -2.61
CA ASP A 169 -11.52 4.81 -1.72
C ASP A 169 -12.47 3.86 -2.44
N HIS A 170 -13.06 2.92 -1.70
CA HIS A 170 -13.92 1.88 -2.27
C HIS A 170 -15.16 2.41 -3.02
N ARG A 171 -15.66 3.61 -2.69
CA ARG A 171 -16.86 4.19 -3.32
C ARG A 171 -16.49 5.09 -4.49
N TYR A 172 -15.38 5.80 -4.35
CA TYR A 172 -15.03 6.88 -5.27
C TYR A 172 -14.03 6.49 -6.33
N ASN A 173 -13.39 5.32 -6.25
CA ASN A 173 -12.41 4.88 -7.24
C ASN A 173 -12.77 3.52 -7.82
N THR A 174 -12.33 3.30 -9.06
CA THR A 174 -12.37 1.99 -9.71
C THR A 174 -11.02 1.27 -9.54
N VAL A 175 -10.99 -0.03 -9.81
CA VAL A 175 -9.74 -0.81 -9.77
C VAL A 175 -8.74 -0.30 -10.81
N GLU A 176 -9.18 0.20 -11.96
CA GLU A 176 -8.31 0.75 -13.01
C GLU A 176 -7.61 2.04 -12.53
N GLU A 177 -8.33 2.91 -11.83
CA GLU A 177 -7.78 4.15 -11.27
C GLU A 177 -6.76 3.86 -10.16
N ALA A 178 -7.03 2.85 -9.34
CA ALA A 178 -6.11 2.38 -8.30
C ALA A 178 -4.88 1.68 -8.89
N THR A 179 -5.07 0.89 -9.94
CA THR A 179 -3.99 0.22 -10.67
C THR A 179 -3.04 1.22 -11.33
N GLU A 180 -3.56 2.29 -11.93
CA GLU A 180 -2.71 3.34 -12.47
C GLU A 180 -1.93 4.05 -11.36
N ALA A 181 -2.58 4.35 -10.22
CA ALA A 181 -1.92 4.95 -9.07
C ALA A 181 -0.79 4.07 -8.53
N ALA A 182 -1.02 2.76 -8.44
CA ALA A 182 0.00 1.77 -8.06
C ALA A 182 1.21 1.78 -9.00
N ARG A 183 1.02 1.87 -10.32
CA ARG A 183 2.14 1.97 -11.28
C ARG A 183 2.94 3.26 -11.12
N LEU A 184 2.28 4.39 -10.88
CA LEU A 184 2.96 5.65 -10.58
C LEU A 184 3.73 5.54 -9.26
N PHE A 185 3.12 4.94 -8.24
CA PHE A 185 3.75 4.73 -6.95
C PHE A 185 4.94 3.76 -7.00
N ALA A 186 4.92 2.75 -7.86
CA ALA A 186 6.08 1.89 -8.10
C ALA A 186 7.28 2.68 -8.65
N HIS A 187 7.04 3.68 -9.51
CA HIS A 187 8.11 4.61 -9.93
C HIS A 187 8.66 5.40 -8.75
N VAL A 188 7.78 5.96 -7.90
CA VAL A 188 8.18 6.69 -6.69
C VAL A 188 9.05 5.83 -5.77
N VAL A 189 8.61 4.60 -5.48
CA VAL A 189 9.34 3.68 -4.60
C VAL A 189 10.70 3.33 -5.18
N ALA A 190 10.80 3.05 -6.49
CA ALA A 190 12.06 2.75 -7.14
C ALA A 190 13.07 3.92 -7.04
N GLU A 191 12.61 5.17 -7.23
CA GLU A 191 13.44 6.35 -7.07
C GLU A 191 13.91 6.55 -5.62
N VAL A 192 13.02 6.38 -4.63
CA VAL A 192 13.39 6.52 -3.21
C VAL A 192 14.42 5.48 -2.80
N LEU A 193 14.28 4.23 -3.27
CA LEU A 193 15.25 3.18 -2.96
C LEU A 193 16.61 3.48 -3.59
N ARG A 194 16.67 3.91 -4.85
CA ARG A 194 17.91 4.36 -5.53
C ARG A 194 18.63 5.45 -4.75
N GLU A 195 17.91 6.49 -4.36
CA GLU A 195 18.46 7.64 -3.64
C GLU A 195 19.01 7.27 -2.25
N ARG A 196 18.43 6.24 -1.63
CA ARG A 196 18.88 5.69 -0.34
C ARG A 196 19.99 4.65 -0.47
N GLY A 197 20.54 4.46 -1.67
CA GLY A 197 21.61 3.49 -1.95
C GLY A 197 21.13 2.04 -2.05
N GLY A 198 19.83 1.85 -2.29
CA GLY A 198 19.18 0.54 -2.41
C GLY A 198 18.76 0.23 -3.84
N VAL A 199 19.71 -0.15 -4.70
CA VAL A 199 19.61 -1.06 -5.86
C VAL A 199 20.99 -1.25 -6.47
#